data_AF-A0A935YY32-F1
#
_entry.id   AF-A0A935YY32-F1
#
_cell.length_a   1.000
_cell.length_b   1.000
_cell.length_c   1.000
_cell.angle_alpha   90.00
_cell.angle_beta   90.00
_cell.angle_gamma   90.00
#
_symmetry.space_group_name_H-M   'P 1'
#
loop_
_entity.id
_entity.type
_entity.pdbx_description
1 polymer ?
#
loop_
_entity_poly.entity_id
_entity_poly.type
_entity_poly.pdbx_seq_one_letter_code
_entity_poly.pdbx_strand_id
1 'polypeptide(L)' 'MRPVDYVIRSTFTIENGRIAKQHDRGSIFTWTWQAFGLPYALISWTPYFKARVRREARKKLDAFINGTGSAASEIP' A
#
# COMPACT_ATOMS: atom_id res chain seq x y z
N MET A 1 -8.39 -18.46 2.02
CA MET A 1 -7.31 -17.47 2.17
C MET A 1 -6.85 -17.48 3.62
N ARG A 2 -5.55 -17.59 3.90
CA ARG A 2 -5.04 -17.47 5.27
C ARG A 2 -5.11 -15.99 5.69
N PRO A 3 -5.57 -15.65 6.90
CA PRO A 3 -5.50 -14.27 7.38
C PRO A 3 -4.05 -13.79 7.46
N VAL A 4 -3.84 -12.52 7.13
CA VAL A 4 -2.53 -11.85 7.09
C VAL A 4 -2.59 -10.69 8.07
N ASP A 5 -1.76 -10.74 9.11
CA ASP A 5 -1.65 -9.68 10.11
C ASP A 5 -0.58 -8.69 9.67
N TYR A 6 -1.03 -7.60 9.05
CA TYR A 6 -0.13 -6.55 8.57
C TYR A 6 -0.07 -5.36 9.53
N VAL A 7 0.89 -5.42 10.44
CA VAL A 7 1.16 -4.32 11.38
C VAL A 7 1.89 -3.18 10.65
N ILE A 8 1.24 -2.02 10.60
CA ILE A 8 1.80 -0.79 10.02
C ILE A 8 1.75 0.37 11.01
N ARG A 9 2.69 1.30 10.83
CA ARG A 9 2.65 2.62 11.46
C ARG A 9 2.49 3.67 10.38
N SER A 10 1.42 4.45 10.48
CA SER A 10 1.12 5.52 9.53
C SER A 10 1.26 6.88 10.20
N THR A 11 1.79 7.84 9.45
CA THR A 11 1.87 9.25 9.86
C THR A 11 1.14 10.09 8.83
N PHE A 12 0.22 10.93 9.30
CA PHE A 12 -0.61 11.78 8.45
C PHE A 12 -0.33 13.25 8.72
N THR A 13 -0.31 14.05 7.67
CA THR A 13 -0.35 15.51 7.75
C THR A 13 -1.71 15.97 7.24
N ILE A 14 -2.45 16.67 8.08
CA ILE A 14 -3.79 17.18 7.78
C ILE A 14 -3.70 18.68 7.51
N GLU A 15 -4.23 19.12 6.38
CA GLU A 15 -4.31 20.53 5.99
C GLU A 15 -5.72 20.80 5.46
N ASN A 16 -6.35 21.90 5.89
CA ASN A 16 -7.71 22.29 5.49
C ASN A 16 -8.77 21.17 5.65
N GLY A 17 -8.66 20.40 6.75
CA GLY A 17 -9.56 19.27 7.02
C GLY A 17 -9.38 18.06 6.09
N ARG A 18 -8.33 18.03 5.27
CA ARG A 18 -8.03 16.91 4.35
C ARG A 18 -6.65 16.33 4.62
N ILE A 19 -6.46 15.06 4.26
CA ILE A 19 -5.16 14.40 4.33
C ILE A 19 -4.28 14.95 3.20
N ALA A 20 -3.28 15.76 3.54
CA ALA A 20 -2.34 16.32 2.59
C ALA A 20 -1.18 15.35 2.29
N LYS A 21 -0.70 14.64 3.32
CA LYS A 21 0.39 13.66 3.18
C LYS A 21 0.15 12.46 4.09
N GLN A 22 0.51 11.27 3.61
CA GLN A 22 0.52 10.03 4.37
C GLN A 22 1.85 9.30 4.15
N HIS A 23 2.49 8.89 5.24
CA HIS A 23 3.70 8.07 5.21
C HIS A 23 3.46 6.80 6.02
N ASP A 24 3.42 5.66 5.32
CA ASP A 24 3.25 4.35 5.93
C ASP A 24 4.60 3.64 6.07
N ARG A 25 4.87 3.12 7.26
CA ARG A 25 6.02 2.26 7.56
C ARG A 25 5.53 0.89 7.99
N GLY A 26 5.91 -0.13 7.23
CA GLY A 26 5.61 -1.52 7.50
C GLY A 26 6.67 -2.43 6.88
N SER A 27 6.82 -3.64 7.42
CA SER A 27 7.74 -4.64 6.88
C SER A 27 7.10 -5.33 5.68
N ILE A 28 7.53 -4.94 4.47
CA ILE A 28 7.11 -5.60 3.23
C ILE A 28 7.49 -7.08 3.25
N PHE A 29 8.66 -7.41 3.80
CA PHE A 29 9.14 -8.79 3.91
C PHE A 29 8.19 -9.67 4.75
N THR A 30 7.81 -9.20 5.94
CA THR A 30 6.91 -9.93 6.83
C THR A 30 5.54 -10.13 6.18
N TRP A 31 5.03 -9.09 5.51
CA TRP A 31 3.78 -9.17 4.75
C TRP A 31 3.88 -10.16 3.58
N THR A 32 4.93 -10.11 2.76
CA THR A 32 5.09 -11.01 1.62
C THR A 32 5.22 -12.46 2.06
N TRP A 33 5.94 -12.72 3.16
CA TRP A 33 6.03 -14.07 3.71
C TRP A 33 4.66 -14.58 4.17
N GLN A 34 3.85 -13.74 4.83
CA GLN A 34 2.52 -14.15 5.27
C GLN A 34 1.54 -14.39 4.11
N ALA A 35 1.57 -13.51 3.10
CA ALA A 35 0.63 -13.51 1.98
C ALA A 35 0.94 -14.56 0.91
N PHE A 36 2.23 -14.85 0.65
CA PHE A 36 2.66 -15.66 -0.50
C PHE A 36 3.56 -16.86 -0.13
N GLY A 37 4.04 -16.95 1.11
CA GLY A 37 4.92 -18.03 1.56
C GLY A 37 6.40 -17.87 1.15
N LEU A 38 7.19 -18.92 1.43
CA LEU A 38 8.64 -19.01 1.24
C LEU A 38 9.18 -18.58 -0.15
N PRO A 39 8.59 -18.97 -1.29
CA PRO A 39 9.18 -18.65 -2.61
C PRO A 39 9.14 -17.16 -2.92
N TYR A 40 8.16 -16.42 -2.41
CA TYR A 40 8.01 -14.99 -2.69
C TYR A 40 8.72 -14.10 -1.67
N ALA A 41 8.96 -14.59 -0.44
CA ALA A 41 9.79 -13.90 0.56
C ALA A 41 11.20 -13.58 0.01
N LEU A 42 11.77 -14.53 -0.75
CA LEU A 42 13.07 -14.40 -1.42
C LEU A 42 13.11 -13.37 -2.56
N ILE A 43 11.95 -12.95 -3.09
CA ILE A 43 11.89 -11.94 -4.17
C ILE A 43 11.55 -10.56 -3.59
N SER A 44 10.76 -10.52 -2.51
CA SER A 44 10.38 -9.28 -1.83
C SER A 44 11.51 -8.52 -1.15
N TRP A 45 12.66 -9.15 -0.92
CA TRP A 45 13.85 -8.46 -0.42
C TRP A 45 14.54 -7.58 -1.48
N THR A 46 14.22 -7.75 -2.77
CA THR A 46 14.88 -6.99 -3.83
C THR A 46 14.35 -5.56 -3.91
N PRO A 47 15.22 -4.56 -4.18
CA PRO A 47 14.77 -3.18 -4.42
C PRO A 47 13.81 -3.08 -5.61
N TYR A 48 13.92 -3.99 -6.58
CA TYR A 48 13.02 -4.09 -7.73
C TYR A 48 11.56 -4.37 -7.32
N PHE A 49 11.34 -5.34 -6.43
CA PHE A 49 9.99 -5.66 -5.96
C PHE A 49 9.35 -4.46 -5.25
N LYS A 50 10.10 -3.80 -4.36
CA LYS A 50 9.65 -2.57 -3.68
C LYS A 50 9.30 -1.47 -4.68
N ALA A 51 10.10 -1.27 -5.72
CA ALA A 51 9.82 -0.30 -6.77
C ALA A 51 8.56 -0.66 -7.58
N ARG A 52 8.31 -1.95 -7.84
CA ARG A 52 7.08 -2.40 -8.52
C ARG A 52 5.85 -2.11 -7.68
N VAL A 53 5.85 -2.50 -6.40
CA VAL A 53 4.74 -2.23 -5.47
C VAL A 53 4.42 -0.74 -5.41
N ARG A 54 5.46 0.11 -5.27
CA ARG A 54 5.29 1.57 -5.25
C ARG A 54 4.70 2.11 -6.56
N ARG A 55 5.11 1.56 -7.70
CA ARG A 55 4.58 1.97 -9.02
C ARG A 55 3.11 1.58 -9.18
N GLU A 56 2.73 0.36 -8.82
CA GLU A 56 1.32 -0.06 -8.89
C GLU A 56 0.44 0.75 -7.93
N ALA A 57 0.92 1.02 -6.71
CA ALA A 57 0.22 1.88 -5.76
C ALA A 57 0.06 3.30 -6.30
N ARG A 58 1.11 3.88 -6.89
CA ARG A 58 1.05 5.20 -7.52
C ARG A 58 0.08 5.23 -8.69
N LYS A 59 0.07 4.21 -9.56
CA LYS A 59 -0.88 4.11 -10.67
C LYS A 59 -2.35 4.17 -10.19
N LYS A 60 -2.66 3.48 -9.08
CA LYS A 60 -4.00 3.53 -8.47
C LYS A 60 -4.32 4.91 -7.90
N LEU A 61 -3.34 5.55 -7.25
CA LEU A 61 -3.47 6.90 -6.74
C LEU A 61 -3.70 7.91 -7.87
N ASP A 62 -2.92 7.82 -8.95
CA ASP A 62 -3.06 8.68 -10.13
C ASP A 62 -4.43 8.48 -10.78
N ALA A 63 -4.91 7.24 -10.88
CA ALA A 63 -6.26 6.95 -11.38
C ALA A 63 -7.37 7.59 -10.52
N PHE A 64 -7.22 7.56 -9.19
CA PHE A 64 -8.14 8.24 -8.27
C PHE A 64 -8.09 9.76 -8.43
N ILE A 65 -6.90 10.34 -8.52
CA ILE A 65 -6.70 11.79 -8.72
C ILE A 65 -7.30 12.25 -10.06
N ASN A 66 -7.14 11.45 -11.12
CA ASN A 66 -7.67 11.74 -12.45
C ASN A 66 -9.17 11.44 -12.59
N GLY A 67 -9.86 11.05 -11.50
CA GLY A 67 -11.29 10.74 -11.51
C GLY A 67 -11.67 9.49 -12.33
N THR A 68 -10.69 8.69 -12.75
CA THR A 68 -10.90 7.45 -13.52
C THR A 68 -11.06 6.24 -12.59
N GLY A 69 -10.52 6.33 -11.38
CA GLY A 69 -10.84 5.41 -10.29
C GLY A 69 -12.17 5.80 -9.67
N SER A 70 -13.17 4.92 -9.73
CA SER A 70 -14.42 5.09 -8.98
C SER A 70 -14.06 5.32 -7.51
N ALA A 71 -14.28 6.54 -7.03
CA ALA A 71 -14.38 6.81 -5.60
C ALA A 71 -15.53 5.93 -5.15
N ALA A 72 -15.21 4.86 -4.42
CA ALA A 72 -16.21 4.00 -3.82
C ALA A 72 -17.22 4.92 -3.14
N SER A 73 -18.41 4.93 -3.76
CA SER A 73 -19.71 5.31 -3.23
C SER A 73 -19.67 5.62 -1.74
N GLU A 74 -20.07 6.84 -1.40
CA GLU A 74 -20.87 7.18 -0.22
C GLU A 74 -20.69 6.21 0.95
N ILE A 75 -19.85 6.60 1.91
CA ILE A 75 -19.87 5.99 3.24
C ILE A 75 -21.14 6.52 3.94
N PRO A 76 -22.07 5.67 4.41
CA PRO A 76 -23.13 6.09 5.33
C PRO A 76 -22.57 6.57 6.67
#